data_AF-A0A8J8PH63-F1
#
_entry.id   AF-A0A8J8PH63-F1
#
_cell.length_a   1.000
_cell.length_b   1.000
_cell.length_c   1.000
_cell.angle_alpha   90.00
_cell.angle_beta   90.00
_cell.angle_gamma   90.00
#
_symmetry.space_group_name_H-M   'P 1'
#
loop_
_entity.id
_entity.type
_entity.pdbx_description
1 polymer ?
#
loop_
_entity_poly.entity_id
_entity_poly.type
_entity_poly.pdbx_seq_one_letter_code
_entity_poly.pdbx_strand_id
1 'polypeptide(L)'
;MDVMNKMVANDYKGRLIFGILAVVIGIIALVYPGGTLKVIIILLGIFALLNGLSILFNAFSQKSKDTHDLLVGILYVVLGLIMIIASFAFLDVLMYILAAFLIIFGLFQLYEMWPIAKDSLKGEKLYNLVIAIIAIVLGIVIIVYPGLAANIVMMIIGAFLIIIGLINLLGAYQMKKSN
;
A
#
# COMPACT_ATOMS: atom_id res chain seq x y z
N MET A 1 -39.42 -11.58 3.05
CA MET A 1 -38.72 -12.09 1.84
C MET A 1 -38.13 -10.94 1.00
N ASP A 2 -38.81 -9.81 0.80
CA ASP A 2 -38.28 -8.67 0.02
C ASP A 2 -37.00 -8.02 0.56
N VAL A 3 -36.85 -7.91 1.88
CA VAL A 3 -35.66 -7.28 2.49
C VAL A 3 -34.42 -8.15 2.28
N MET A 4 -34.55 -9.48 2.44
CA MET A 4 -33.46 -10.44 2.21
C MET A 4 -33.01 -10.44 0.74
N ASN A 5 -33.97 -10.43 -0.21
CA ASN A 5 -33.68 -10.38 -1.64
C ASN A 5 -32.98 -9.08 -2.05
N LYS A 6 -33.33 -7.94 -1.44
CA LYS A 6 -32.62 -6.66 -1.68
C LYS A 6 -31.20 -6.66 -1.14
N MET A 7 -30.93 -7.29 0.01
CA MET A 7 -29.57 -7.40 0.56
C MET A 7 -28.67 -8.29 -0.32
N VAL A 8 -29.13 -9.48 -0.70
CA VAL A 8 -28.40 -10.39 -1.59
C VAL A 8 -28.20 -9.75 -2.97
N ALA A 9 -29.19 -9.01 -3.47
CA ALA A 9 -29.10 -8.29 -4.73
C ALA A 9 -28.04 -7.19 -4.72
N ASN A 10 -27.89 -6.49 -3.59
CA ASN A 10 -26.91 -5.41 -3.47
C ASN A 10 -25.49 -5.98 -3.30
N ASP A 11 -25.35 -7.11 -2.61
CA ASP A 11 -24.07 -7.77 -2.40
C ASP A 11 -23.49 -8.38 -3.69
N TYR A 12 -24.30 -8.99 -4.58
CA TYR A 12 -23.79 -9.47 -5.87
C TYR A 12 -23.33 -8.33 -6.78
N LYS A 13 -24.07 -7.21 -6.82
CA LYS A 13 -23.71 -6.05 -7.66
C LYS A 13 -22.41 -5.42 -7.19
N GLY A 14 -22.26 -5.27 -5.88
CA GLY A 14 -21.02 -4.80 -5.26
C GLY A 14 -19.84 -5.66 -5.71
N ARG A 15 -19.92 -6.98 -5.50
CA ARG A 15 -18.84 -7.91 -5.88
C ARG A 15 -18.51 -7.86 -7.37
N LEU A 16 -19.53 -7.77 -8.24
CA LEU A 16 -19.30 -7.69 -9.68
C LEU A 16 -18.57 -6.41 -10.08
N ILE A 17 -19.00 -5.25 -9.58
CA ILE A 17 -18.37 -3.96 -9.87
C ILE A 17 -16.93 -3.93 -9.32
N PHE A 18 -16.73 -4.29 -8.06
CA PHE A 18 -15.40 -4.36 -7.45
C PHE A 18 -14.49 -5.35 -8.20
N GLY A 19 -15.02 -6.50 -8.61
CA GLY A 19 -14.29 -7.51 -9.37
C GLY A 19 -13.77 -6.97 -10.70
N ILE A 20 -14.64 -6.34 -11.49
CA ILE A 20 -14.26 -5.73 -12.78
C ILE A 20 -13.20 -4.64 -12.56
N LEU A 21 -13.44 -3.72 -11.62
CA LEU A 21 -12.51 -2.62 -11.34
C LEU A 21 -11.14 -3.14 -10.89
N ALA A 22 -11.10 -4.12 -9.99
CA ALA A 22 -9.86 -4.70 -9.49
C ALA A 22 -9.05 -5.37 -10.62
N VAL A 23 -9.70 -6.12 -11.52
CA VAL A 23 -9.02 -6.71 -12.68
C VAL A 23 -8.47 -5.63 -13.61
N VAL A 24 -9.27 -4.61 -13.96
CA VAL A 24 -8.85 -3.53 -14.85
C VAL A 24 -7.66 -2.76 -14.25
N ILE A 25 -7.76 -2.36 -12.99
CA ILE A 25 -6.68 -1.65 -12.28
C ILE A 25 -5.44 -2.54 -12.19
N GLY A 26 -5.60 -3.83 -11.90
CA GLY A 26 -4.50 -4.77 -11.84
C GLY A 26 -3.78 -4.96 -13.17
N ILE A 27 -4.53 -5.01 -14.29
CA ILE A 27 -3.93 -5.04 -15.65
C ILE A 27 -3.16 -3.75 -15.93
N ILE A 28 -3.74 -2.58 -15.63
CA ILE A 28 -3.07 -1.30 -15.81
C ILE A 28 -1.78 -1.24 -14.99
N ALA A 29 -1.81 -1.73 -13.74
CA ALA A 29 -0.65 -1.80 -12.87
C ALA A 29 0.48 -2.71 -13.40
N LEU A 30 0.14 -3.81 -14.08
CA LEU A 30 1.13 -4.70 -14.71
C LEU A 30 1.73 -4.10 -15.99
N VAL A 31 0.90 -3.45 -16.81
CA VAL A 31 1.33 -2.91 -18.11
C VAL A 31 2.05 -1.58 -17.95
N TYR A 32 1.60 -0.73 -17.02
CA TYR A 32 2.11 0.63 -16.83
C TYR A 32 2.34 1.00 -15.35
N PRO A 33 3.21 0.27 -14.63
CA PRO A 33 3.38 0.39 -13.19
C PRO A 33 3.78 1.79 -12.72
N GLY A 34 4.74 2.42 -13.41
CA GLY A 34 5.24 3.76 -13.04
C GLY A 34 4.16 4.83 -13.17
N GLY A 35 3.28 4.73 -14.18
CA GLY A 35 2.13 5.61 -14.30
C GLY A 35 1.08 5.37 -13.24
N THR A 36 0.75 4.11 -12.95
CA THR A 36 -0.18 3.76 -11.88
C THR A 36 0.28 4.29 -10.53
N LEU A 37 1.56 4.11 -10.20
CA LEU A 37 2.18 4.65 -8.99
C LEU A 37 2.07 6.18 -8.90
N LYS A 38 2.38 6.87 -9.99
CA LYS A 38 2.25 8.34 -10.06
C LYS A 38 0.81 8.78 -9.81
N VAL A 39 -0.17 8.13 -10.43
CA VAL A 39 -1.59 8.43 -10.22
C VAL A 39 -1.99 8.21 -8.77
N ILE A 40 -1.60 7.09 -8.16
CA ILE A 40 -1.89 6.80 -6.75
C ILE A 40 -1.32 7.90 -5.85
N ILE A 41 -0.08 8.32 -6.06
CA ILE A 41 0.54 9.38 -5.26
C ILE A 41 -0.14 10.73 -5.44
N ILE A 42 -0.52 11.09 -6.67
CA ILE A 42 -1.25 12.33 -6.91
C ILE A 42 -2.60 12.30 -6.19
N LEU A 43 -3.32 11.18 -6.24
CA LEU A 43 -4.59 11.02 -5.51
C LEU A 43 -4.41 11.15 -3.99
N LEU A 44 -3.37 10.52 -3.43
CA LEU A 44 -3.02 10.66 -2.02
C LEU A 44 -2.62 12.10 -1.68
N GLY A 45 -1.91 12.78 -2.57
CA GLY A 45 -1.55 14.19 -2.40
C GLY A 45 -2.77 15.11 -2.40
N ILE A 46 -3.72 14.89 -3.31
CA ILE A 46 -5.00 15.61 -3.32
C ILE A 46 -5.77 15.35 -2.02
N PHE A 47 -5.83 14.10 -1.56
CA PHE A 47 -6.47 13.77 -0.29
C PHE A 47 -5.79 14.48 0.89
N ALA A 48 -4.46 14.49 0.94
CA ALA A 48 -3.70 15.21 1.97
C ALA A 48 -3.96 16.72 1.93
N LEU A 49 -4.05 17.32 0.74
CA LEU A 49 -4.41 18.72 0.57
C LEU A 49 -5.81 19.02 1.11
N LEU A 50 -6.82 18.22 0.73
CA LEU A 50 -8.20 18.42 1.19
C LEU A 50 -8.30 18.34 2.71
N ASN A 51 -7.66 17.34 3.33
CA ASN A 51 -7.63 17.20 4.78
C ASN A 51 -6.88 18.37 5.45
N GLY A 52 -5.71 18.75 4.93
CA GLY A 52 -4.94 19.88 5.45
C GLY A 52 -5.73 21.19 5.40
N LEU A 53 -6.40 21.47 4.29
CA LEU A 53 -7.30 22.62 4.15
C LEU A 53 -8.44 22.56 5.16
N SER A 54 -9.12 21.41 5.30
CA SER A 54 -10.21 21.24 6.27
C SER A 54 -9.74 21.49 7.71
N ILE A 55 -8.57 21.00 8.11
CA ILE A 55 -8.00 21.24 9.44
C ILE A 55 -7.72 22.73 9.64
N LEU A 56 -7.13 23.40 8.65
CA LEU A 56 -6.87 24.83 8.73
C LEU A 56 -8.16 25.65 8.83
N PHE A 57 -9.17 25.35 8.01
CA PHE A 57 -10.47 26.03 8.10
C PHE A 57 -11.11 25.86 9.48
N ASN A 58 -11.02 24.67 10.08
CA ASN A 58 -11.55 24.42 11.41
C ASN A 58 -10.74 25.16 12.48
N ALA A 59 -9.41 25.19 12.38
CA ALA A 59 -8.53 25.88 13.32
C ALA A 59 -8.77 27.41 13.33
N PHE A 60 -9.08 28.01 12.17
CA PHE A 60 -9.44 29.42 12.09
C PHE A 60 -10.88 29.71 12.54
N SER A 61 -11.77 28.72 12.51
CA SER A 61 -13.17 28.89 12.91
C SER A 61 -13.40 28.76 14.42
N GLN A 62 -12.41 28.25 15.17
CA GLN A 62 -12.49 28.09 16.62
C GLN A 62 -12.10 29.39 17.36
N LYS A 63 -12.79 29.68 18.49
CA LYS A 63 -12.53 30.87 19.33
C LYS A 63 -11.12 30.89 19.93
N SER A 64 -10.56 29.72 20.22
CA SER A 64 -9.17 29.54 20.63
C SER A 64 -8.42 28.84 19.50
N LYS A 65 -7.40 29.51 18.95
CA LYS A 65 -6.57 28.91 17.91
C LYS A 65 -5.67 27.84 18.54
N ASP A 66 -5.95 26.58 18.25
CA ASP A 66 -5.02 25.50 18.59
C ASP A 66 -3.80 25.56 17.65
N THR A 67 -2.63 25.77 18.23
CA THR A 67 -1.37 25.83 17.45
C THR A 67 -1.02 24.46 16.87
N HIS A 68 -1.46 23.37 17.51
CA HIS A 68 -1.28 22.02 17.00
C HIS A 68 -2.03 21.81 15.68
N ASP A 69 -3.32 22.20 15.63
CA ASP A 69 -4.13 22.06 14.42
C ASP A 69 -3.56 22.88 13.25
N LEU A 70 -3.05 24.09 13.53
CA LEU A 70 -2.39 24.90 12.50
C LEU A 70 -1.14 24.22 11.96
N LEU A 71 -0.28 23.68 12.83
CA LEU A 71 0.94 22.97 12.42
C LEU A 71 0.62 21.71 11.61
N VAL A 72 -0.31 20.88 12.10
CA VAL A 72 -0.74 19.67 11.41
C VAL A 72 -1.36 20.02 10.04
N GLY A 73 -2.24 21.01 10.00
CA GLY A 73 -2.86 21.47 8.75
C GLY A 73 -1.83 21.93 7.72
N ILE A 74 -0.86 22.74 8.12
CA ILE A 74 0.25 23.19 7.25
C ILE A 74 1.07 21.99 6.75
N LEU A 75 1.42 21.05 7.62
CA LEU A 75 2.18 19.85 7.25
C LEU A 75 1.44 19.02 6.20
N TYR A 76 0.13 18.80 6.37
CA TYR A 76 -0.68 18.08 5.39
C TYR A 76 -0.73 18.79 4.03
N VAL A 77 -0.86 20.12 4.02
CA VAL A 77 -0.85 20.90 2.79
C VAL A 77 0.49 20.81 2.08
N VAL A 78 1.59 21.02 2.81
CA VAL A 78 2.94 20.94 2.24
C VAL A 78 3.21 19.54 1.72
N LEU A 79 2.86 18.50 2.47
CA LEU A 79 3.00 17.11 2.05
C LEU A 79 2.18 16.83 0.78
N GLY A 80 0.93 17.27 0.73
CA GLY A 80 0.06 17.12 -0.43
C GLY A 80 0.64 17.79 -1.68
N LEU A 81 1.16 19.02 -1.55
CA LEU A 81 1.85 19.73 -2.65
C LEU A 81 3.10 18.98 -3.13
N ILE A 82 3.94 18.49 -2.20
CA ILE A 82 5.14 17.72 -2.54
C ILE A 82 4.76 16.45 -3.32
N MET A 83 3.72 15.72 -2.87
CA MET A 83 3.27 14.50 -3.54
C MET A 83 2.77 14.77 -4.97
N ILE A 84 2.08 15.90 -5.19
CA ILE A 84 1.55 16.25 -6.51
C ILE A 84 2.65 16.75 -7.45
N ILE A 85 3.52 17.64 -6.97
CA ILE A 85 4.54 18.30 -7.79
C ILE A 85 5.73 17.36 -8.03
N ALA A 86 6.17 16.68 -6.98
CA ALA A 86 7.38 15.86 -6.95
C ALA A 86 7.07 14.37 -6.77
N SER A 87 6.05 13.85 -7.48
CA SER A 87 5.56 12.47 -7.30
C SER A 87 6.64 11.40 -7.46
N PHE A 88 7.56 11.59 -8.41
CA PHE A 88 8.67 10.64 -8.62
C PHE A 88 9.68 10.67 -7.47
N ALA A 89 10.04 11.86 -6.97
CA ALA A 89 10.92 11.96 -5.81
C ALA A 89 10.27 11.34 -4.56
N PHE A 90 8.95 11.53 -4.39
CA PHE A 90 8.21 10.90 -3.30
C PHE A 90 8.20 9.36 -3.40
N LEU A 91 8.10 8.80 -4.62
CA LEU A 91 8.26 7.35 -4.85
C LEU A 91 9.62 6.85 -4.36
N ASP A 92 10.69 7.53 -4.73
CA ASP A 92 12.04 7.12 -4.33
C ASP A 92 12.21 7.17 -2.81
N VAL A 93 11.68 8.20 -2.15
CA VAL A 93 11.68 8.30 -0.67
C VAL A 93 10.96 7.13 -0.03
N LEU A 94 9.77 6.74 -0.54
CA LEU A 94 9.06 5.56 -0.03
C LEU A 94 9.88 4.27 -0.20
N MET A 95 10.57 4.13 -1.32
CA MET A 95 11.43 2.97 -1.57
C MET A 95 12.65 2.95 -0.67
N TYR A 96 13.27 4.10 -0.38
CA TYR A 96 14.35 4.16 0.61
C TYR A 96 13.89 3.84 2.02
N ILE A 97 12.68 4.26 2.40
CA ILE A 97 12.06 3.86 3.68
C ILE A 97 11.85 2.35 3.71
N LEU A 98 11.31 1.76 2.64
CA LEU A 98 11.16 0.31 2.51
C LEU A 98 12.50 -0.43 2.59
N ALA A 99 13.53 0.08 1.92
CA ALA A 99 14.87 -0.48 1.97
C ALA A 99 15.45 -0.47 3.38
N ALA A 100 15.34 0.67 4.09
CA ALA A 100 15.77 0.79 5.47
C ALA A 100 15.03 -0.22 6.36
N PHE A 101 13.71 -0.35 6.19
CA PHE A 101 12.91 -1.34 6.91
C PHE A 101 13.40 -2.77 6.65
N LEU A 102 13.64 -3.16 5.40
CA LEU A 102 14.11 -4.51 5.06
C LEU A 102 15.50 -4.81 5.62
N ILE A 103 16.41 -3.84 5.58
CA ILE A 103 17.75 -4.00 6.16
C ILE A 103 17.66 -4.13 7.68
N ILE A 104 16.92 -3.25 8.35
CA ILE A 104 16.73 -3.31 9.81
C ILE A 104 16.07 -4.64 10.20
N PHE A 105 15.05 -5.06 9.47
CA PHE A 105 14.38 -6.35 9.67
C PHE A 105 15.35 -7.52 9.55
N GLY A 106 16.17 -7.56 8.49
CA GLY A 106 17.16 -8.61 8.31
C GLY A 106 18.24 -8.62 9.40
N LEU A 107 18.74 -7.44 9.80
CA LEU A 107 19.70 -7.33 10.91
C LEU A 107 19.10 -7.79 12.24
N PHE A 108 17.84 -7.43 12.50
CA PHE A 108 17.12 -7.86 13.69
C PHE A 108 16.93 -9.38 13.72
N GLN A 109 16.57 -9.98 12.59
CA GLN A 109 16.45 -11.43 12.47
C GLN A 109 17.79 -12.15 12.73
N LEU A 110 18.93 -11.58 12.30
CA LEU A 110 20.25 -12.11 12.64
C LEU A 110 20.57 -11.98 14.13
N TYR A 111 20.16 -10.87 14.76
CA TYR A 111 20.33 -10.65 16.20
C TYR A 111 19.54 -11.67 17.03
N GLU A 112 18.30 -11.97 16.63
CA GLU A 112 17.44 -12.97 17.28
C GLU A 112 18.01 -14.40 17.20
N MET A 113 18.92 -14.69 16.28
CA MET A 113 19.57 -16.01 16.22
C MET A 113 20.56 -16.26 17.35
N TRP A 114 21.08 -15.20 18.00
CA TRP A 114 22.12 -15.31 19.04
C TRP A 114 21.71 -16.13 20.28
N PRO A 115 20.51 -15.95 20.87
CA PRO A 115 20.09 -16.69 22.05
C PRO A 115 19.72 -18.15 21.75
N ILE A 116 19.37 -18.46 20.50
CA ILE A 116 18.83 -19.76 20.04
C ILE A 116 19.96 -20.77 19.75
N ALA A 117 21.23 -20.36 19.87
CA ALA A 117 22.39 -21.17 19.54
C ALA A 117 22.48 -22.50 20.30
N LYS A 118 21.85 -22.64 21.47
CA LYS A 118 22.02 -23.82 22.34
C LYS A 118 21.13 -25.03 22.06
N ASP A 119 19.90 -24.91 21.52
CA ASP A 119 19.01 -26.09 21.43
C ASP A 119 18.11 -26.26 20.17
N SER A 120 18.09 -25.34 19.20
CA SER A 120 17.08 -25.44 18.11
C SER A 120 17.56 -26.09 16.80
N LEU A 121 16.64 -26.86 16.22
CA LEU A 121 16.65 -27.59 14.95
C LEU A 121 17.38 -26.82 13.83
N LYS A 122 18.39 -27.45 13.21
CA LYS A 122 19.24 -26.84 12.16
C LYS A 122 18.44 -26.21 11.01
N GLY A 123 17.25 -26.74 10.70
CA GLY A 123 16.39 -26.25 9.61
C GLY A 123 15.81 -24.85 9.85
N GLU A 124 15.36 -24.56 11.07
CA GLU A 124 14.78 -23.24 11.41
C GLU A 124 15.85 -22.14 11.41
N LYS A 125 17.05 -22.46 11.89
CA LYS A 125 18.21 -21.55 11.85
C LYS A 125 18.62 -21.22 10.41
N LEU A 126 18.66 -22.22 9.52
CA LEU A 126 19.01 -22.00 8.12
C LEU A 126 17.94 -21.16 7.39
N TYR A 127 16.66 -21.44 7.65
CA TYR A 127 15.54 -20.67 7.08
C TYR A 127 15.62 -19.18 7.47
N ASN A 128 15.79 -18.89 8.77
CA ASN A 128 15.89 -17.50 9.25
C ASN A 128 17.14 -16.79 8.72
N LEU A 129 18.27 -17.49 8.61
CA LEU A 129 19.48 -16.93 8.01
C LEU A 129 19.26 -16.55 6.54
N VAL A 130 18.63 -17.43 5.77
CA VAL A 130 18.35 -17.19 4.34
C VAL A 130 17.42 -15.99 4.17
N ILE A 131 16.35 -15.89 4.97
CA ILE A 131 15.43 -14.75 4.92
C ILE A 131 16.15 -13.45 5.28
N ALA A 132 16.97 -13.45 6.33
CA ALA A 132 17.69 -12.27 6.76
C ALA A 132 18.64 -11.76 5.66
N ILE A 133 19.39 -12.68 5.02
CA ILE A 133 20.28 -12.34 3.90
C ILE A 133 19.46 -11.79 2.73
N ILE A 134 18.36 -12.45 2.35
CA ILE A 134 17.49 -11.98 1.27
C ILE A 134 16.95 -10.58 1.56
N ALA A 135 16.46 -10.33 2.79
CA ALA A 135 15.93 -9.02 3.17
C ALA A 135 16.98 -7.91 3.07
N ILE A 136 18.20 -8.15 3.57
CA ILE A 136 19.31 -7.19 3.48
C ILE A 136 19.69 -6.93 2.02
N VAL A 137 19.86 -8.00 1.22
CA VAL A 137 20.23 -7.88 -0.19
C VAL A 137 19.15 -7.12 -0.97
N LEU A 138 17.88 -7.43 -0.75
CA LEU A 138 16.78 -6.71 -1.37
C LEU A 138 16.79 -5.24 -0.96
N GLY A 139 16.99 -4.92 0.32
CA GLY A 139 17.11 -3.53 0.77
C GLY A 139 18.25 -2.79 0.07
N ILE A 140 19.42 -3.41 -0.07
CA ILE A 140 20.55 -2.83 -0.81
C ILE A 140 20.20 -2.62 -2.29
N VAL A 141 19.58 -3.62 -2.94
CA VAL A 141 19.16 -3.51 -4.35
C VAL A 141 18.16 -2.35 -4.54
N ILE A 142 17.22 -2.16 -3.60
CA ILE A 142 16.25 -1.06 -3.65
C ILE A 142 16.96 0.30 -3.52
N ILE A 143 18.00 0.41 -2.68
CA ILE A 143 18.79 1.65 -2.57
C ILE A 143 19.46 1.99 -3.91
N VAL A 144 19.97 0.99 -4.63
CA VAL A 144 20.65 1.21 -5.92
C VAL A 144 19.64 1.49 -7.05
N TYR A 145 18.49 0.82 -7.05
CA TYR A 145 17.49 0.89 -8.13
C TYR A 145 16.06 1.14 -7.60
N PRO A 146 15.78 2.29 -6.95
CA PRO A 146 14.50 2.54 -6.28
C PRO A 146 13.32 2.56 -7.25
N GLY A 147 13.47 3.20 -8.41
CA GLY A 147 12.40 3.23 -9.42
C GLY A 147 12.03 1.86 -9.99
N LEU A 148 13.03 0.99 -10.20
CA LEU A 148 12.79 -0.39 -10.65
C LEU A 148 12.11 -1.21 -9.55
N ALA A 149 12.56 -1.06 -8.30
CA ALA A 149 11.93 -1.70 -7.15
C ALA A 149 10.46 -1.27 -6.98
N ALA A 150 10.16 0.02 -7.08
CA ALA A 150 8.79 0.54 -7.03
C ALA A 150 7.91 -0.11 -8.10
N ASN A 151 8.41 -0.21 -9.34
CA ASN A 151 7.67 -0.86 -10.42
C ASN A 151 7.39 -2.34 -10.12
N ILE A 152 8.38 -3.10 -9.62
CA ILE A 152 8.19 -4.50 -9.24
C ILE A 152 7.13 -4.63 -8.13
N VAL A 153 7.19 -3.79 -7.09
CA VAL A 153 6.19 -3.77 -6.02
C VAL A 153 4.79 -3.49 -6.59
N MET A 154 4.66 -2.51 -7.48
CA MET A 154 3.38 -2.21 -8.13
C MET A 154 2.88 -3.37 -9.00
N MET A 155 3.77 -4.06 -9.72
CA MET A 155 3.40 -5.23 -10.50
C MET A 155 2.90 -6.37 -9.60
N ILE A 156 3.57 -6.61 -8.46
CA ILE A 156 3.11 -7.61 -7.47
C ILE A 156 1.71 -7.23 -6.97
N ILE A 157 1.50 -5.99 -6.56
CA ILE A 157 0.18 -5.48 -6.13
C ILE A 157 -0.85 -5.65 -7.26
N GLY A 158 -0.49 -5.33 -8.49
CA GLY A 158 -1.35 -5.48 -9.67
C GLY A 158 -1.76 -6.93 -9.90
N ALA A 159 -0.84 -7.88 -9.79
CA ALA A 159 -1.13 -9.30 -9.88
C ALA A 159 -2.11 -9.75 -8.77
N PHE A 160 -1.89 -9.31 -7.53
CA PHE A 160 -2.84 -9.58 -6.43
C PHE A 160 -4.22 -8.96 -6.69
N LEU A 161 -4.30 -7.75 -7.24
CA LEU A 161 -5.58 -7.12 -7.60
C LEU A 161 -6.34 -7.92 -8.66
N ILE A 162 -5.63 -8.48 -9.65
CA ILE A 162 -6.27 -9.38 -10.64
C ILE A 162 -6.82 -10.62 -9.95
N ILE A 163 -6.05 -11.27 -9.08
CA ILE A 163 -6.49 -12.48 -8.35
C ILE A 163 -7.73 -12.16 -7.51
N ILE A 164 -7.70 -11.09 -6.72
CA ILE A 164 -8.83 -10.64 -5.91
C ILE A 164 -10.04 -10.30 -6.80
N GLY A 165 -9.82 -9.63 -7.92
CA GLY A 165 -10.86 -9.30 -8.87
C GLY A 165 -11.54 -10.54 -9.45
N LEU A 166 -10.76 -11.53 -9.87
CA LEU A 166 -11.26 -12.82 -10.36
C LEU A 166 -12.05 -13.57 -9.29
N ILE A 167 -11.58 -13.60 -8.03
CA ILE A 167 -12.31 -14.21 -6.91
C ILE A 167 -13.68 -13.54 -6.72
N ASN A 168 -13.74 -12.21 -6.78
CA ASN A 168 -15.00 -11.47 -6.65
C ASN A 168 -15.96 -11.73 -7.81
N LEU A 169 -15.46 -11.82 -9.04
CA LEU A 169 -16.25 -12.16 -10.22
C LEU A 169 -16.83 -13.59 -10.13
N LEU A 170 -16.01 -14.55 -9.71
CA LEU A 170 -16.46 -15.92 -9.49
C LEU A 170 -17.50 -15.99 -8.37
N GLY A 171 -17.29 -15.25 -7.27
CA GLY A 171 -18.27 -15.15 -6.18
C GLY A 171 -19.59 -14.55 -6.65
N ALA A 172 -19.57 -13.49 -7.45
CA ALA A 172 -20.78 -12.89 -8.01
C ALA A 172 -21.53 -13.85 -8.95
N TYR A 173 -20.81 -14.63 -9.76
CA TYR A 173 -21.39 -15.66 -10.62
C TYR A 173 -22.09 -16.77 -9.82
N GLN A 174 -21.45 -17.26 -8.76
CA GLN A 174 -22.03 -18.28 -7.88
C GLN A 174 -23.32 -17.78 -7.20
N MET A 175 -23.34 -16.54 -6.72
CA MET A 175 -24.54 -15.93 -6.12
C MET A 175 -25.69 -15.77 -7.12
N LYS A 176 -25.38 -15.42 -8.39
CA LYS A 176 -26.40 -15.36 -9.45
C LYS A 176 -26.98 -16.74 -9.78
N LYS A 177 -26.19 -17.80 -9.68
CA LYS A 177 -26.65 -19.18 -9.95
C LYS A 177 -27.48 -19.77 -8.79
N SER A 178 -27.25 -19.29 -7.56
CA SER A 178 -27.95 -19.78 -6.36
C SER A 178 -29.28 -19.06 -6.07
N ASN A 179 -29.62 -18.02 -6.83
CA ASN A 179 -30.91 -17.32 -6.80
C ASN A 179 -31.74 -17.71 -8.03
#